data_AF-A0A8S3IV44-F1
#
_entry.id   AF-A0A8S3IV44-F1
#
_cell.length_a   1.000
_cell.length_b   1.000
_cell.length_c   1.000
_cell.angle_alpha   90.00
_cell.angle_beta   90.00
_cell.angle_gamma   90.00
#
_symmetry.space_group_name_H-M   'P 1'
#
loop_
_entity.id
_entity.type
_entity.pdbx_description
1 polymer ?
#
loop_
_entity_poly.entity_id
_entity_poly.type
_entity_poly.pdbx_seq_one_letter_code
_entity_poly.pdbx_strand_id
1 'polypeptide(L)'
;MSFPSKGTDAFFRNDIVDVSHYLDLTYGEHYRVYNLCSERFYNTAFFHNRVERILIDDHNVPRLNDTIRMADLVTEWFEQNEKNVIAVHCKGGKGRTGTMISVALLKSGICQTAT
;
A
#
# COMPACT_ATOMS: atom_id res chain seq x y z
N MET A 1 -2.77 4.66 -3.59
CA MET A 1 -2.11 5.44 -4.67
C MET A 1 -1.82 4.56 -5.90
N SER A 2 -1.39 5.15 -7.02
CA SER A 2 -0.89 4.43 -8.21
C SER A 2 0.56 3.98 -8.01
N PHE A 3 1.10 3.18 -8.94
CA PHE A 3 2.46 2.65 -8.81
C PHE A 3 3.52 3.77 -8.85
N PRO A 4 4.44 3.84 -7.87
CA PRO A 4 5.58 4.74 -7.93
C PRO A 4 6.60 4.19 -8.92
N SER A 5 6.80 4.90 -10.02
CA SER A 5 7.66 4.52 -11.13
C SER A 5 8.91 5.38 -11.21
N LYS A 6 9.85 5.01 -12.09
CA LYS A 6 11.05 5.78 -12.40
C LYS A 6 11.19 5.90 -13.92
N GLY A 7 11.81 6.97 -14.39
CA GLY A 7 12.15 7.14 -15.80
C GLY A 7 10.93 7.48 -16.66
N THR A 8 10.85 6.97 -17.89
CA THR A 8 9.80 7.35 -18.85
C THR A 8 8.38 7.00 -18.38
N ASP A 9 8.25 5.97 -17.55
CA ASP A 9 6.97 5.59 -16.94
C ASP A 9 6.44 6.67 -15.96
N ALA A 10 7.29 7.56 -15.43
CA ALA A 10 6.90 8.64 -14.53
C ALA A 10 6.20 9.81 -15.24
N PHE A 11 6.26 9.90 -16.57
CA PHE A 11 5.45 10.88 -17.30
C PHE A 11 3.94 10.60 -17.20
N PHE A 12 3.56 9.34 -16.91
CA PHE A 12 2.16 8.90 -16.82
C PHE A 12 1.81 8.33 -15.44
N ARG A 13 2.75 8.30 -14.50
CA ARG A 13 2.64 7.71 -13.15
C ARG A 13 3.41 8.58 -12.15
N ASN A 14 3.33 8.23 -10.88
CA ASN A 14 3.99 9.02 -9.84
C ASN A 14 5.50 8.71 -9.86
N ASP A 15 6.36 9.73 -9.92
CA ASP A 15 7.79 9.52 -9.74
C ASP A 15 8.08 9.03 -8.30
N ILE A 16 8.85 7.95 -8.17
CA ILE A 16 9.13 7.32 -6.88
C ILE A 16 9.93 8.24 -5.94
N VAL A 17 10.76 9.13 -6.46
CA VAL A 17 11.53 10.10 -5.67
C VAL A 17 10.56 11.12 -5.06
N ASP A 18 9.61 11.62 -5.84
CA ASP A 18 8.62 12.58 -5.37
C ASP A 18 7.68 11.94 -4.34
N VAL A 19 7.25 10.69 -4.57
CA VAL A 19 6.41 9.94 -3.61
C VAL A 19 7.17 9.70 -2.31
N SER A 20 8.43 9.25 -2.39
CA SER A 20 9.31 9.05 -1.23
C SER A 20 9.47 10.35 -0.44
N HIS A 21 9.84 11.43 -1.12
CA HIS A 21 10.02 12.75 -0.51
C HIS A 21 8.73 13.27 0.14
N TYR A 22 7.59 13.11 -0.52
CA TYR A 22 6.29 13.48 0.05
C TYR A 22 5.99 12.71 1.34
N LEU A 23 6.20 11.39 1.34
CA LEU A 23 5.93 10.56 2.52
C LEU A 23 6.88 10.90 3.67
N ASP A 24 8.16 11.10 3.38
CA ASP A 24 9.17 11.47 4.38
C ASP A 24 8.87 12.86 4.98
N LEU A 25 8.53 13.85 4.16
CA LEU A 25 8.20 15.21 4.63
C LEU A 25 6.91 15.23 5.46
N THR A 26 5.90 14.46 5.06
CA THR A 26 4.56 14.52 5.67
C THR A 26 4.43 13.65 6.91
N TYR A 27 5.03 12.45 6.89
CA TYR A 27 4.82 11.42 7.90
C TYR A 27 6.11 10.98 8.60
N GLY A 28 7.29 11.37 8.12
CA GLY A 28 8.57 10.95 8.70
C GLY A 28 8.72 9.43 8.73
N GLU A 29 8.85 8.86 9.93
CA GLU A 29 8.96 7.41 10.13
C GLU A 29 7.59 6.71 10.29
N HIS A 30 6.49 7.48 10.34
CA HIS A 30 5.14 6.98 10.63
C HIS A 30 4.38 6.50 9.39
N TYR A 31 5.07 6.01 8.35
CA TYR A 31 4.40 5.39 7.20
C TYR A 31 4.96 4.02 6.85
N ARG A 32 4.07 3.16 6.35
CA ARG A 32 4.42 1.87 5.74
C ARG A 32 3.76 1.74 4.37
N VAL A 33 4.52 1.30 3.38
CA VAL A 33 4.04 1.12 2.01
C VAL A 33 3.65 -0.33 1.78
N TYR A 34 2.50 -0.57 1.14
CA TYR A 34 2.07 -1.89 0.70
C TYR A 34 2.04 -1.94 -0.83
N ASN A 35 2.90 -2.75 -1.43
CA ASN A 35 2.94 -3.01 -2.86
C ASN A 35 2.14 -4.28 -3.19
N LEU A 36 1.01 -4.08 -3.86
CA LEU A 36 0.10 -5.16 -4.24
C LEU A 36 0.42 -5.80 -5.60
N CYS A 37 1.45 -5.33 -6.30
CA CYS A 37 1.81 -5.85 -7.62
C CYS A 37 2.63 -7.15 -7.50
N SER A 38 2.11 -8.23 -8.08
CA SER A 38 2.92 -9.42 -8.37
C SER A 38 3.91 -9.15 -9.50
N GLU A 39 3.52 -8.31 -10.46
CA GLU A 39 4.20 -8.10 -11.73
C GLU A 39 5.21 -6.95 -11.74
N ARG A 40 5.25 -6.11 -10.70
CA ARG A 40 6.17 -4.97 -10.59
C ARG A 40 6.77 -4.81 -9.20
N PHE A 41 8.04 -4.43 -9.18
CA PHE A 41 8.80 -4.10 -7.99
C PHE A 41 9.70 -2.88 -8.24
N TYR A 42 10.21 -2.30 -7.17
CA TYR A 42 11.15 -1.19 -7.18
C TYR A 42 12.12 -1.36 -6.00
N ASN A 43 13.19 -0.57 -5.98
CA ASN A 43 14.12 -0.58 -4.85
C ASN A 43 13.41 -0.05 -3.58
N THR A 44 13.28 -0.90 -2.56
CA THR A 44 12.60 -0.55 -1.30
C THR A 44 13.38 0.48 -0.47
N ALA A 45 14.65 0.71 -0.78
CA ALA A 45 15.47 1.71 -0.11
C ALA A 45 14.92 3.15 -0.28
N PHE A 46 14.14 3.42 -1.34
CA PHE A 46 13.42 4.70 -1.49
C PHE A 46 12.42 4.96 -0.34
N PHE A 47 11.93 3.91 0.31
CA PHE A 47 11.01 3.99 1.43
C PHE A 47 11.64 3.45 2.70
N HIS A 48 12.98 3.53 2.82
CA HIS A 48 13.73 3.09 4.01
C HIS A 48 13.44 1.63 4.40
N ASN A 49 13.18 0.78 3.41
CA ASN A 49 12.76 -0.61 3.57
C ASN A 49 11.46 -0.83 4.35
N ARG A 50 10.61 0.20 4.50
CA ARG A 50 9.26 0.12 5.08
C ARG A 50 8.22 -0.30 4.02
N VAL A 51 8.52 -1.34 3.25
CA VAL A 51 7.67 -1.82 2.16
C VAL A 51 7.30 -3.28 2.37
N GLU A 52 6.01 -3.55 2.49
CA GLU A 52 5.44 -4.90 2.50
C GLU A 52 4.89 -5.27 1.13
N ARG A 53 5.04 -6.54 0.75
CA ARG A 53 4.55 -7.05 -0.54
C ARG A 53 3.47 -8.09 -0.34
N ILE A 54 2.33 -7.86 -1.02
CA ILE A 54 1.23 -8.81 -1.14
C ILE A 54 1.02 -9.06 -2.63
N LEU A 55 1.24 -10.29 -3.10
CA LEU A 55 1.32 -10.55 -4.53
C LEU A 55 -0.08 -10.82 -5.09
N ILE A 56 -0.66 -9.81 -5.75
CA ILE A 56 -1.98 -9.91 -6.39
C ILE A 56 -1.82 -9.65 -7.89
N ASP A 57 -2.17 -10.64 -8.70
CA ASP A 57 -2.13 -10.52 -10.16
C ASP A 57 -3.10 -9.45 -10.67
N ASP A 58 -2.75 -8.81 -11.79
CA ASP A 58 -3.59 -7.76 -12.36
C ASP A 58 -4.96 -8.34 -12.74
N HIS A 59 -6.02 -7.59 -12.43
CA HIS A 59 -7.42 -8.02 -12.59
C HIS A 59 -7.83 -9.31 -11.85
N ASN A 60 -7.07 -9.72 -10.84
CA ASN A 60 -7.41 -10.85 -9.97
C ASN A 60 -7.61 -10.40 -8.52
N VAL A 61 -8.12 -11.33 -7.70
CA VAL A 61 -8.33 -11.14 -6.27
C VAL A 61 -7.15 -11.70 -5.46
N PRO A 62 -6.87 -11.17 -4.25
CA PRO A 62 -5.92 -11.79 -3.33
C PRO A 62 -6.38 -13.18 -2.89
N ARG A 63 -5.44 -14.03 -2.48
CA ARG A 63 -5.78 -15.24 -1.72
C ARG A 63 -6.32 -14.83 -0.36
N LEU A 64 -7.26 -15.61 0.18
CA LEU A 64 -7.86 -15.30 1.48
C LEU A 64 -6.81 -15.15 2.59
N ASN A 65 -5.79 -16.03 2.62
CA ASN A 65 -4.71 -15.95 3.59
C ASN A 65 -3.89 -14.67 3.46
N ASP A 66 -3.64 -14.19 2.24
CA ASP A 66 -2.94 -12.94 1.99
C ASP A 66 -3.78 -11.74 2.45
N THR A 67 -5.10 -11.82 2.27
CA THR A 67 -6.05 -10.82 2.74
C THR A 67 -6.01 -10.68 4.26
N ILE A 68 -6.13 -11.81 4.98
CA ILE A 68 -6.09 -11.85 6.44
C ILE A 68 -4.73 -11.34 6.94
N ARG A 69 -3.64 -11.83 6.34
CA ARG A 69 -2.28 -11.42 6.71
C ARG A 69 -2.08 -9.91 6.59
N MET A 70 -2.51 -9.29 5.48
CA MET A 70 -2.39 -7.84 5.35
C MET A 70 -3.25 -7.10 6.37
N ALA A 71 -4.46 -7.58 6.64
CA ALA A 71 -5.35 -6.96 7.62
C ALA A 71 -4.71 -6.95 9.02
N ASP A 72 -4.12 -8.07 9.44
CA ASP A 72 -3.43 -8.17 10.73
C ASP A 72 -2.18 -7.28 10.77
N LEU A 73 -1.35 -7.27 9.71
CA LEU A 73 -0.18 -6.36 9.62
C LEU A 73 -0.56 -4.87 9.68
N VAL A 74 -1.70 -4.50 9.10
CA VAL A 74 -2.22 -3.13 9.15
C VAL A 74 -2.70 -2.78 10.55
N THR A 75 -3.44 -3.69 11.20
CA THR A 75 -3.87 -3.52 12.60
C THR A 75 -2.67 -3.35 13.54
N GLU A 76 -1.70 -4.27 13.47
CA GLU A 76 -0.47 -4.19 14.28
C GLU A 76 0.29 -2.88 14.05
N TRP A 77 0.35 -2.39 12.81
CA TRP A 77 1.01 -1.12 12.49
C TRP A 77 0.30 0.07 13.13
N PHE A 78 -1.04 0.11 13.11
CA PHE A 78 -1.80 1.19 13.72
C PHE A 78 -1.78 1.15 15.25
N GLU A 79 -1.68 -0.04 15.85
CA GLU A 79 -1.57 -0.19 17.31
C GLU A 79 -0.23 0.34 17.87
N GLN A 80 0.82 0.37 17.05
CA GLN A 80 2.14 0.84 17.49
C GLN A 80 2.21 2.36 17.74
N ASN A 81 1.46 3.16 16.97
CA ASN A 81 1.45 4.61 17.12
C ASN A 81 0.23 5.23 16.43
N GLU A 82 -0.45 6.15 17.09
CA GLU A 82 -1.63 6.86 16.54
C GLU A 82 -1.34 7.69 15.28
N LYS A 83 -0.08 8.09 15.05
CA LYS A 83 0.33 8.85 13.86
C LYS A 83 0.61 7.97 12.65
N ASN A 84 0.63 6.64 12.84
CA ASN A 84 0.99 5.71 11.78
C ASN A 84 -0.05 5.73 10.66
N VAL A 85 0.44 5.83 9.42
CA VAL A 85 -0.36 5.76 8.20
C VAL A 85 0.14 4.61 7.31
N ILE A 86 -0.73 4.16 6.40
CA ILE A 86 -0.36 3.19 5.36
C ILE A 86 -0.52 3.81 3.97
N ALA A 87 0.40 3.50 3.08
CA ALA A 87 0.33 3.85 1.67
C ALA A 87 0.17 2.57 0.83
N VAL A 88 -1.06 2.23 0.46
CA VAL A 88 -1.35 1.04 -0.34
C VAL A 88 -1.38 1.40 -1.82
N HIS A 89 -0.71 0.61 -2.65
CA HIS A 89 -0.72 0.81 -4.10
C HIS A 89 -0.75 -0.50 -4.90
N CYS A 90 -1.25 -0.40 -6.13
CA CYS A 90 -1.07 -1.40 -7.18
C CYS A 90 -0.57 -0.67 -8.44
N LYS A 91 -0.83 -1.18 -9.65
CA LYS A 91 -0.53 -0.46 -10.89
C LYS A 91 -1.32 0.84 -11.01
N GLY A 92 -2.64 0.74 -10.88
CA GLY A 92 -3.58 1.85 -11.11
C GLY A 92 -4.17 2.49 -9.85
N GLY A 93 -3.99 1.89 -8.67
CA GLY A 93 -4.61 2.37 -7.43
C GLY A 93 -6.14 2.21 -7.40
N LYS A 94 -6.68 1.18 -8.08
CA LYS A 94 -8.13 0.91 -8.21
C LYS A 94 -8.50 -0.43 -7.57
N GLY A 95 -8.83 -1.47 -8.36
CA GLY A 95 -9.42 -2.73 -7.86
C GLY A 95 -8.64 -3.43 -6.74
N ARG A 96 -7.39 -3.82 -6.97
CA ARG A 96 -6.53 -4.48 -5.95
C ARG A 96 -6.41 -3.64 -4.67
N THR A 97 -6.13 -2.34 -4.85
CA THR A 97 -5.98 -1.39 -3.74
C THR A 97 -7.27 -1.20 -2.95
N GLY A 98 -8.39 -0.96 -3.64
CA GLY A 98 -9.70 -0.80 -3.03
C GLY A 98 -10.13 -2.05 -2.26
N THR A 99 -9.92 -3.23 -2.83
CA THR A 99 -10.22 -4.51 -2.15
C THR A 99 -9.50 -4.60 -0.81
N MET A 100 -8.18 -4.34 -0.78
CA MET A 100 -7.39 -4.42 0.44
C MET A 100 -7.70 -3.31 1.45
N ILE A 101 -7.98 -2.09 0.98
CA ILE A 101 -8.40 -0.98 1.86
C ILE A 101 -9.76 -1.27 2.49
N SER A 102 -10.74 -1.74 1.71
CA SER A 102 -12.07 -2.09 2.23
C SER A 102 -11.98 -3.16 3.30
N VAL A 103 -11.13 -4.17 3.11
CA VAL A 103 -10.85 -5.20 4.15
C VAL A 103 -10.29 -4.55 5.41
N ALA A 104 -9.30 -3.65 5.29
CA ALA A 104 -8.72 -2.96 6.44
C ALA A 104 -9.77 -2.11 7.20
N LEU A 105 -10.65 -1.41 6.49
CA LEU A 105 -11.72 -0.59 7.08
C LEU A 105 -12.79 -1.43 7.79
N LEU A 106 -13.11 -2.61 7.24
CA LEU A 106 -14.00 -3.56 7.90
C LEU A 106 -13.35 -4.15 9.16
N LYS A 107 -12.08 -4.57 9.05
CA LYS A 107 -11.32 -5.16 10.16
C LYS A 107 -11.13 -4.17 11.31
N SER A 108 -10.92 -2.88 11.03
CA SER A 108 -10.79 -1.85 12.05
C SER A 108 -12.11 -1.47 12.72
N GLY A 109 -13.25 -1.95 12.22
CA GLY A 109 -14.58 -1.61 12.72
C GLY A 109 -15.06 -0.20 12.35
N ILE A 110 -14.31 0.53 11.52
CA ILE A 110 -14.74 1.84 10.99
C ILE A 110 -15.97 1.67 10.09
N CYS A 111 -15.98 0.61 9.29
CA CYS A 111 -17.11 0.23 8.46
C CYS A 111 -17.68 -1.11 8.93
N GLN A 112 -19.01 -1.24 8.97
CA GLN A 112 -19.69 -2.51 9.26
C GLN A 112 -19.98 -3.31 7.99
N THR A 113 -20.07 -2.64 6.84
CA THR A 113 -20.38 -3.22 5.54
C THR A 113 -19.50 -2.59 4.46
N ALA A 114 -19.31 -3.32 3.34
CA ALA A 114 -18.57 -2.84 2.16
C ALA A 114 -19.50 -2.37 1.03
N THR A 115 -20.73 -1.98 1.37
CA THR A 115 -21.83 -1.65 0.43
C THR A 115 -22.26 -0.22 0.62
#